data_AF-A0AAV1TKI1-F1
#
_entry.id   AF-A0AAV1TKI1-F1
#
_cell.length_a   1.000
_cell.length_b   1.000
_cell.length_c   1.000
_cell.angle_alpha   90.00
_cell.angle_beta   90.00
_cell.angle_gamma   90.00
#
_symmetry.space_group_name_H-M   'P 1'
#
loop_
_entity.id
_entity.type
_entity.pdbx_description
1 polymer ?
#
loop_
_entity_poly.entity_id
_entity_poly.type
_entity_poly.pdbx_seq_one_letter_code
_entity_poly.pdbx_strand_id
1 'polypeptide(L)'
;MRVNNLMPSIARQLQTQRKMPSAMGALCAPHLHPSSTMHVRSMGVFSSLKETVSSKLEERSQHKQEEAYKQQMIELSQKDKFDLNGFYDHLKKNAEASGASGWRSMIPGVSTMSAVQQMKAFMAIVESMDPEYRENPRLINGKVKRQISEKVGHSPEEINNMLRNYEQLSALHLWLLKRAARGLRIPETLDETTELVRQDPTGFPTKKFRAKQRRY
;
A
#
# COMPACT_ATOMS: atom_id res chain seq x y z
N MET A 1 27.61 48.52 -33.93
CA MET A 1 28.23 48.41 -35.25
C MET A 1 28.61 46.95 -35.53
N ARG A 2 27.98 46.37 -36.57
CA ARG A 2 28.47 45.38 -37.55
C ARG A 2 29.14 44.04 -37.13
N VAL A 3 28.36 42.97 -37.32
CA VAL A 3 28.59 41.70 -38.08
C VAL A 3 30.01 41.20 -38.41
N ASN A 4 30.26 39.91 -38.15
CA ASN A 4 30.58 38.82 -39.13
C ASN A 4 30.92 37.52 -38.35
N ASN A 5 30.09 36.47 -38.35
CA ASN A 5 30.00 35.36 -39.32
C ASN A 5 31.36 34.71 -39.71
N LEU A 6 31.60 33.46 -39.30
CA LEU A 6 31.63 32.29 -40.21
C LEU A 6 32.07 30.97 -39.53
N MET A 7 31.30 29.95 -39.91
CA MET A 7 31.31 28.50 -39.72
C MET A 7 32.62 27.74 -40.06
N PRO A 8 32.69 26.40 -39.81
CA PRO A 8 33.91 25.60 -39.64
C PRO A 8 34.43 24.94 -40.93
N SER A 9 35.70 24.52 -40.93
CA SER A 9 36.35 23.83 -42.06
C SER A 9 37.12 22.56 -41.65
N ILE A 10 36.48 21.41 -41.88
CA ILE A 10 36.90 20.28 -42.74
C ILE A 10 38.35 19.75 -42.66
N ALA A 11 38.42 18.48 -42.21
CA ALA A 11 39.17 17.29 -42.68
C ALA A 11 40.72 17.22 -42.72
N ARG A 12 41.23 16.07 -42.24
CA ARG A 12 42.35 15.24 -42.78
C ARG A 12 42.34 13.88 -42.04
N GLN A 13 42.13 12.74 -42.72
CA GLN A 13 43.16 11.80 -43.24
C GLN A 13 43.93 11.07 -42.12
N LEU A 14 44.20 9.75 -42.09
CA LEU A 14 44.15 8.60 -43.01
C LEU A 14 44.25 7.29 -42.17
N GLN A 15 43.71 6.20 -42.72
CA GLN A 15 44.22 4.81 -42.77
C GLN A 15 45.12 4.27 -41.63
N THR A 16 44.85 3.04 -41.16
CA THR A 16 45.61 1.81 -41.53
C THR A 16 45.50 0.69 -40.46
N GLN A 17 44.68 -0.32 -40.78
CA GLN A 17 44.87 -1.78 -40.69
C GLN A 17 45.85 -2.46 -39.71
N ARG A 18 45.38 -3.67 -39.29
CA ARG A 18 46.09 -4.95 -38.96
C ARG A 18 46.25 -5.33 -37.47
N LYS A 19 45.52 -6.36 -37.01
CA LYS A 19 45.97 -7.78 -36.96
C LYS A 19 44.95 -8.69 -36.25
N MET A 20 44.69 -9.85 -36.87
CA MET A 20 44.05 -11.04 -36.31
C MET A 20 45.02 -11.81 -35.38
N PRO A 21 44.52 -12.83 -34.63
CA PRO A 21 44.93 -14.19 -35.01
C PRO A 21 43.82 -15.27 -35.06
N SER A 22 44.00 -16.18 -36.02
CA SER A 22 43.55 -17.59 -36.20
C SER A 22 43.52 -18.45 -34.92
N ALA A 23 42.94 -19.66 -34.83
CA ALA A 23 42.05 -20.56 -35.59
C ALA A 23 41.90 -21.84 -34.69
N MET A 24 41.30 -22.92 -35.23
CA MET A 24 41.04 -24.27 -34.66
C MET A 24 39.62 -24.37 -34.06
N GLY A 25 38.61 -25.04 -34.63
CA GLY A 25 38.57 -26.15 -35.59
C GLY A 25 38.15 -27.43 -34.88
N ALA A 26 36.90 -27.88 -35.04
CA ALA A 26 36.50 -29.31 -35.11
C ALA A 26 34.96 -29.47 -35.20
N LEU A 27 34.52 -30.09 -36.29
CA LEU A 27 33.22 -30.73 -36.46
C LEU A 27 33.17 -32.06 -35.68
N CYS A 28 32.01 -32.41 -35.09
CA CYS A 28 31.42 -33.77 -35.13
C CYS A 28 30.11 -33.85 -34.32
N ALA A 29 29.00 -34.19 -34.99
CA ALA A 29 27.94 -35.04 -34.44
C ALA A 29 28.36 -36.53 -34.64
N PRO A 30 27.73 -37.59 -34.08
CA PRO A 30 26.37 -37.70 -33.49
C PRO A 30 26.28 -38.57 -32.19
N HIS A 31 25.12 -38.61 -31.52
CA HIS A 31 24.54 -39.86 -30.96
C HIS A 31 23.06 -39.68 -30.54
N LEU A 32 22.24 -40.66 -30.95
CA LEU A 32 20.84 -40.93 -30.61
C LEU A 32 20.65 -41.23 -29.11
N HIS A 33 19.46 -40.99 -28.53
CA HIS A 33 18.74 -41.83 -27.54
C HIS A 33 17.31 -41.25 -27.26
N PRO A 34 16.37 -42.01 -26.64
CA PRO A 34 15.13 -42.42 -27.32
C PRO A 34 13.86 -41.61 -27.01
N SER A 35 12.92 -41.76 -27.94
CA SER A 35 11.50 -41.41 -27.85
C SER A 35 10.82 -42.09 -26.65
N SER A 36 10.25 -41.30 -25.74
CA SER A 36 9.02 -41.59 -24.98
C SER A 36 8.71 -40.44 -24.01
N THR A 37 7.91 -39.47 -24.44
CA THR A 37 7.13 -38.63 -23.52
C THR A 37 5.68 -38.70 -23.95
N MET A 38 4.87 -39.42 -23.15
CA MET A 38 3.42 -39.44 -23.28
C MET A 38 2.88 -38.01 -23.13
N HIS A 39 2.36 -37.46 -24.23
CA HIS A 39 1.53 -36.26 -24.20
C HIS A 39 0.14 -36.66 -23.69
N VAL A 40 -0.10 -36.48 -22.39
CA VAL A 40 -1.48 -36.47 -21.88
C VAL A 40 -2.08 -35.11 -22.24
N ARG A 41 -2.68 -35.04 -23.43
CA ARG A 41 -3.50 -33.90 -23.82
C ARG A 41 -4.81 -33.95 -23.03
N SER A 42 -4.83 -33.24 -21.90
CA SER A 42 -6.07 -32.77 -21.29
C SER A 42 -6.76 -31.84 -22.29
N MET A 43 -7.73 -32.37 -23.03
CA MET A 43 -8.72 -31.59 -23.78
C MET A 43 -9.70 -30.98 -22.77
N GLY A 44 -9.31 -29.84 -22.20
CA GLY A 44 -10.13 -29.09 -21.26
C GLY A 44 -10.75 -27.86 -21.91
N VAL A 45 -11.98 -27.98 -22.42
CA VAL A 45 -12.84 -26.87 -22.87
C VAL A 45 -13.25 -25.92 -21.70
N PHE A 46 -12.64 -26.04 -20.53
CA PHE A 46 -13.01 -25.31 -19.30
C PHE A 46 -11.98 -24.28 -18.81
N SER A 47 -10.86 -24.07 -19.48
CA SER A 47 -9.91 -22.99 -19.13
C SER A 47 -10.36 -21.60 -19.58
N SER A 48 -11.26 -21.48 -20.57
CA SER A 48 -11.78 -20.19 -21.03
C SER A 48 -12.94 -19.64 -20.17
N LEU A 49 -13.61 -20.50 -19.39
CA LEU A 49 -14.76 -20.10 -18.55
C LEU A 49 -14.41 -19.83 -17.08
N LYS A 50 -13.19 -20.14 -16.63
CA LYS A 50 -12.72 -19.80 -15.27
C LYS A 50 -12.02 -18.44 -15.19
N GLU A 51 -11.48 -17.94 -16.30
CA GLU A 51 -10.71 -16.68 -16.33
C GLU A 51 -11.59 -15.43 -16.46
N THR A 52 -12.86 -15.57 -16.88
CA THR A 52 -13.74 -14.42 -17.19
C THR A 52 -14.71 -14.05 -16.06
N VAL A 53 -14.92 -14.95 -15.08
CA VAL A 53 -15.84 -14.71 -13.95
C VAL A 53 -15.09 -14.20 -12.71
N SER A 54 -13.86 -14.67 -12.47
CA SER A 54 -13.00 -14.08 -11.41
C SER A 54 -12.58 -12.66 -11.75
N SER A 55 -12.17 -12.37 -12.99
CA SER A 55 -11.79 -11.01 -13.41
C SER A 55 -12.92 -9.99 -13.25
N LYS A 56 -14.14 -10.27 -13.75
CA LYS A 56 -15.26 -9.32 -13.65
C LYS A 56 -15.78 -9.12 -12.22
N LEU A 57 -15.71 -10.12 -11.34
CA LEU A 57 -16.10 -9.97 -9.94
C LEU A 57 -15.01 -9.25 -9.13
N GLU A 58 -13.74 -9.58 -9.38
CA GLU A 58 -12.59 -8.90 -8.79
C GLU A 58 -12.54 -7.44 -9.23
N GLU A 59 -12.65 -7.13 -10.53
CA GLU A 59 -12.69 -5.76 -11.08
C GLU A 59 -13.86 -4.95 -10.49
N ARG A 60 -15.06 -5.53 -10.42
CA ARG A 60 -16.22 -4.86 -9.79
C ARG A 60 -16.03 -4.62 -8.29
N SER A 61 -15.32 -5.51 -7.60
CA SER A 61 -15.02 -5.33 -6.18
C SER A 61 -13.92 -4.30 -5.94
N GLN A 62 -12.89 -4.28 -6.81
CA GLN A 62 -11.79 -3.32 -6.78
C GLN A 62 -12.31 -1.91 -7.05
N HIS A 63 -13.12 -1.72 -8.09
CA HIS A 63 -13.70 -0.41 -8.40
C HIS A 63 -14.55 0.16 -7.25
N LYS A 64 -15.34 -0.70 -6.57
CA LYS A 64 -16.11 -0.29 -5.38
C LYS A 64 -15.21 0.09 -4.20
N GLN A 65 -14.10 -0.62 -4.02
CA GLN A 65 -13.12 -0.32 -2.95
C GLN A 65 -12.38 0.99 -3.25
N GLU A 66 -12.01 1.24 -4.50
CA GLU A 66 -11.39 2.49 -4.95
C GLU A 66 -12.33 3.68 -4.77
N GLU A 67 -13.60 3.56 -5.17
CA GLU A 67 -14.61 4.60 -4.93
C GLU A 67 -14.79 4.89 -3.44
N ALA A 68 -14.88 3.85 -2.60
CA ALA A 68 -14.99 4.01 -1.15
C ALA A 68 -13.73 4.67 -0.56
N TYR A 69 -12.55 4.29 -1.02
CA TYR A 69 -11.28 4.90 -0.60
C TYR A 69 -11.21 6.38 -0.98
N LYS A 70 -11.53 6.71 -2.22
CA LYS A 70 -11.61 8.10 -2.72
C LYS A 70 -12.54 8.95 -1.85
N GLN A 71 -13.73 8.46 -1.54
CA GLN A 71 -14.68 9.17 -0.67
C GLN A 71 -14.09 9.40 0.74
N GLN A 72 -13.43 8.39 1.31
CA GLN A 72 -12.77 8.52 2.61
C GLN A 72 -11.63 9.55 2.58
N MET A 73 -10.83 9.59 1.51
CA MET A 73 -9.74 10.57 1.36
C MET A 73 -10.29 11.99 1.25
N ILE A 74 -11.38 12.17 0.49
CA ILE A 74 -12.07 13.45 0.38
C ILE A 74 -12.60 13.90 1.75
N GLU A 75 -13.31 13.02 2.46
CA GLU A 75 -13.83 13.32 3.80
C GLU A 75 -12.70 13.67 4.78
N LEU A 76 -11.60 12.91 4.77
CA LEU A 76 -10.43 13.21 5.60
C LEU A 76 -9.77 14.54 5.22
N SER A 77 -9.78 14.92 3.94
CA SER A 77 -9.21 16.20 3.49
C SER A 77 -10.05 17.42 3.88
N GLN A 78 -11.35 17.22 4.13
CA GLN A 78 -12.29 18.29 4.47
C GLN A 78 -12.44 18.51 5.98
N LYS A 79 -12.12 17.51 6.81
CA LYS A 79 -12.17 17.64 8.27
C LYS A 79 -11.01 18.51 8.75
N ASP A 80 -11.25 19.47 9.63
CA ASP A 80 -10.16 20.29 10.20
C ASP A 80 -9.36 19.57 11.29
N LYS A 81 -10.02 18.64 11.99
CA LYS A 81 -9.47 17.90 13.12
C LYS A 81 -9.73 16.41 12.96
N PHE A 82 -8.72 15.61 13.27
CA PHE A 82 -8.82 14.15 13.29
C PHE A 82 -8.38 13.60 14.65
N ASP A 83 -9.37 13.35 15.50
CA ASP A 83 -9.26 12.79 16.85
C ASP A 83 -9.67 11.29 16.86
N LEU A 84 -9.75 10.66 18.03
CA LEU A 84 -10.15 9.25 18.10
C LEU A 84 -11.63 9.02 17.80
N ASN A 85 -12.48 10.04 17.92
CA ASN A 85 -13.87 9.95 17.47
C ASN A 85 -13.93 9.82 15.94
N GLY A 86 -13.19 10.66 15.22
CA GLY A 86 -13.06 10.54 13.75
C GLY A 86 -12.47 9.20 13.32
N PHE A 87 -11.55 8.63 14.10
CA PHE A 87 -11.04 7.28 13.87
C PHE A 87 -12.10 6.19 14.11
N TYR A 88 -12.91 6.32 15.17
CA TYR A 88 -14.03 5.41 15.42
C TYR A 88 -15.04 5.43 14.27
N ASP A 89 -15.41 6.60 13.77
CA ASP A 89 -16.31 6.74 12.63
C ASP A 89 -15.75 6.08 11.37
N HIS A 90 -14.44 6.24 11.13
CA HIS A 90 -13.77 5.57 10.03
C HIS A 90 -13.80 4.04 10.18
N LEU A 91 -13.52 3.51 11.38
CA LEU A 91 -13.61 2.07 11.66
C LEU A 91 -15.03 1.54 11.45
N LYS A 92 -16.05 2.28 11.89
CA LYS A 92 -17.46 1.92 11.74
C LYS A 92 -17.85 1.85 10.26
N LYS A 93 -17.53 2.87 9.47
CA LYS A 93 -17.75 2.89 8.01
C LYS A 93 -17.05 1.74 7.31
N ASN A 94 -15.79 1.48 7.67
CA ASN A 94 -15.04 0.36 7.09
C ASN A 94 -15.62 -1.00 7.51
N ALA A 95 -16.15 -1.12 8.73
CA ALA A 95 -16.79 -2.34 9.21
C ALA A 95 -18.11 -2.61 8.46
N GLU A 96 -18.90 -1.57 8.21
CA GLU A 96 -20.12 -1.62 7.41
C GLU A 96 -19.83 -1.98 5.96
N ALA A 97 -18.84 -1.32 5.34
CA ALA A 97 -18.38 -1.63 3.99
C ALA A 97 -17.80 -3.04 3.84
N SER A 98 -17.15 -3.56 4.89
CA SER A 98 -16.65 -4.94 4.95
C SER A 98 -17.75 -5.97 5.19
N GLY A 99 -18.92 -5.54 5.69
CA GLY A 99 -20.11 -6.34 5.91
C GLY A 99 -20.00 -7.41 7.00
N ALA A 100 -21.13 -7.74 7.63
CA ALA A 100 -21.26 -8.87 8.56
C ALA A 100 -21.27 -10.26 7.86
N SER A 101 -21.04 -10.33 6.55
CA SER A 101 -21.22 -11.54 5.74
C SER A 101 -20.22 -11.74 4.58
N GLY A 102 -19.34 -10.78 4.29
CA GLY A 102 -18.51 -10.81 3.07
C GLY A 102 -17.24 -11.67 3.14
N TRP A 103 -16.52 -11.64 4.26
CA TRP A 103 -15.22 -12.32 4.36
C TRP A 103 -15.26 -13.64 5.16
N ARG A 104 -16.26 -13.80 6.04
CA ARG A 104 -16.41 -14.98 6.92
C ARG A 104 -16.74 -16.27 6.15
N SER A 105 -17.17 -16.15 4.90
CA SER A 105 -17.57 -17.26 4.02
C SER A 105 -16.42 -17.78 3.13
N MET A 106 -15.22 -17.19 3.17
CA MET A 106 -14.14 -17.46 2.20
C MET A 106 -12.84 -18.04 2.80
N ILE A 107 -12.76 -18.29 4.11
CA ILE A 107 -11.53 -18.81 4.71
C ILE A 107 -11.81 -20.08 5.55
N PRO A 108 -11.80 -21.27 4.93
CA PRO A 108 -11.72 -22.53 5.68
C PRO A 108 -10.33 -22.66 6.31
N GLY A 109 -10.25 -22.64 7.65
CA GLY A 109 -9.06 -23.07 8.40
C GLY A 109 -8.10 -21.99 8.92
N VAL A 110 -8.47 -20.70 9.00
CA VAL A 110 -7.58 -19.68 9.59
C VAL A 110 -7.94 -19.38 11.06
N SER A 111 -6.98 -19.66 11.93
CA SER A 111 -6.95 -19.50 13.37
C SER A 111 -6.29 -18.17 13.84
N THR A 112 -6.24 -17.15 12.98
CA THR A 112 -5.76 -15.81 13.33
C THR A 112 -6.92 -14.82 13.34
N MET A 113 -6.92 -13.89 14.31
CA MET A 113 -7.98 -12.88 14.43
C MET A 113 -8.20 -12.21 13.08
N SER A 114 -9.44 -12.26 12.61
CA SER A 114 -9.77 -11.59 11.37
C SER A 114 -9.64 -10.08 11.49
N ALA A 115 -9.38 -9.41 10.36
CA ALA A 115 -9.35 -7.95 10.31
C ALA A 115 -10.60 -7.32 10.94
N VAL A 116 -11.76 -7.95 10.77
CA VAL A 116 -13.01 -7.51 11.41
C VAL A 116 -12.99 -7.67 12.92
N GLN A 117 -12.42 -8.74 13.47
CA GLN A 117 -12.31 -8.90 14.92
C GLN A 117 -11.35 -7.86 15.52
N GLN A 118 -10.26 -7.53 14.83
CA GLN A 118 -9.35 -6.45 15.25
C GLN A 118 -10.03 -5.08 15.20
N MET A 119 -10.79 -4.79 14.15
CA MET A 119 -11.57 -3.56 14.06
C MET A 119 -12.60 -3.44 15.19
N LYS A 120 -13.29 -4.54 15.52
CA LYS A 120 -14.21 -4.59 16.67
C LYS A 120 -13.51 -4.34 18.00
N ALA A 121 -12.34 -4.94 18.20
CA ALA A 121 -11.52 -4.68 19.39
C ALA A 121 -11.12 -3.19 19.47
N PHE A 122 -10.70 -2.58 18.35
CA PHE A 122 -10.37 -1.16 18.34
C PHE A 122 -11.56 -0.25 18.64
N MET A 123 -12.74 -0.56 18.09
CA MET A 123 -13.97 0.17 18.40
C MET A 123 -14.30 0.08 19.89
N ALA A 124 -14.26 -1.11 20.49
CA ALA A 124 -14.51 -1.31 21.91
C ALA A 124 -13.50 -0.56 22.81
N ILE A 125 -12.22 -0.57 22.43
CA ILE A 125 -11.18 0.18 23.14
C ILE A 125 -11.49 1.68 23.11
N VAL A 126 -11.79 2.25 21.92
CA VAL A 126 -12.08 3.68 21.79
C VAL A 126 -13.35 4.08 22.55
N GLU A 127 -14.39 3.25 22.51
CA GLU A 127 -15.66 3.49 23.20
C GLU A 127 -15.51 3.56 24.73
N SER A 128 -14.59 2.79 25.29
CA SER A 128 -14.30 2.77 26.73
C SER A 128 -13.50 3.97 27.26
N MET A 129 -12.91 4.75 26.36
CA MET A 129 -12.07 5.87 26.74
C MET A 129 -12.92 7.06 27.17
N ASP A 130 -12.44 7.75 28.20
CA ASP A 130 -13.05 9.01 28.62
C ASP A 130 -12.93 10.05 27.48
N PRO A 131 -13.92 10.93 27.29
CA PRO A 131 -13.97 11.87 26.15
C PRO A 131 -12.72 12.74 26.01
N GLU A 132 -12.12 13.14 27.14
CA GLU A 132 -10.88 13.93 27.18
C GLU A 132 -9.73 13.26 26.43
N TYR A 133 -9.57 11.94 26.58
CA TYR A 133 -8.53 11.17 25.88
C TYR A 133 -8.88 10.94 24.42
N ARG A 134 -10.18 10.90 24.08
CA ARG A 134 -10.64 10.75 22.69
C ARG A 134 -10.36 11.99 21.86
N GLU A 135 -10.62 13.17 22.41
CA GLU A 135 -10.30 14.45 21.77
C GLU A 135 -8.80 14.69 21.69
N ASN A 136 -8.06 14.28 22.72
CA ASN A 136 -6.62 14.50 22.83
C ASN A 136 -5.83 13.20 23.08
N PRO A 137 -5.54 12.41 22.02
CA PRO A 137 -4.86 11.11 22.15
C PRO A 137 -3.43 11.21 22.70
N ARG A 138 -2.84 12.41 22.68
CA ARG A 138 -1.51 12.70 23.25
C ARG A 138 -1.45 12.58 24.77
N LEU A 139 -2.60 12.66 25.45
CA LEU A 139 -2.69 12.52 26.90
C LEU A 139 -2.61 11.06 27.37
N ILE A 140 -2.71 10.11 26.43
CA ILE A 140 -2.69 8.67 26.74
C ILE A 140 -1.25 8.23 27.09
N ASN A 141 -0.96 8.23 28.38
CA ASN A 141 0.30 7.76 28.95
C ASN A 141 0.20 6.29 29.43
N GLY A 142 1.27 5.75 30.01
CA GLY A 142 1.29 4.37 30.51
C GLY A 142 0.23 4.07 31.59
N LYS A 143 -0.05 5.02 32.49
CA LYS A 143 -1.07 4.88 33.53
C LYS A 143 -2.48 4.83 32.93
N VAL A 144 -2.78 5.73 32.00
CA VAL A 144 -4.07 5.77 31.29
C VAL A 144 -4.28 4.50 30.48
N LYS A 145 -3.24 4.01 29.78
CA LYS A 145 -3.33 2.72 29.06
C LYS A 145 -3.68 1.55 29.97
N ARG A 146 -3.10 1.50 31.17
CA ARG A 146 -3.42 0.46 32.16
C ARG A 146 -4.86 0.58 32.64
N GLN A 147 -5.36 1.78 32.90
CA GLN A 147 -6.77 1.99 33.28
C GLN A 147 -7.74 1.56 32.17
N ILE A 148 -7.44 1.88 30.90
CA ILE A 148 -8.24 1.44 29.75
C ILE A 148 -8.21 -0.08 29.61
N SER A 149 -7.02 -0.69 29.78
CA SER A 149 -6.84 -2.14 29.78
C SER A 149 -7.71 -2.83 30.83
N GLU A 150 -7.73 -2.29 32.06
CA GLU A 150 -8.57 -2.78 33.16
C GLU A 150 -10.07 -2.59 32.89
N LYS A 151 -10.48 -1.51 32.18
CA LYS A 151 -11.89 -1.25 31.82
C LYS A 151 -12.43 -2.17 30.73
N VAL A 152 -11.66 -2.48 29.68
CA VAL A 152 -12.14 -3.24 28.50
C VAL A 152 -11.71 -4.70 28.50
N GLY A 153 -10.69 -5.06 29.28
CA GLY A 153 -10.12 -6.41 29.27
C GLY A 153 -9.19 -6.68 28.07
N HIS A 154 -8.75 -5.65 27.35
CA HIS A 154 -7.72 -5.76 26.32
C HIS A 154 -6.33 -5.51 26.90
N SER A 155 -5.32 -6.16 26.32
CA SER A 155 -3.92 -5.99 26.72
C SER A 155 -3.41 -4.57 26.41
N PRO A 156 -2.42 -4.05 27.17
CA PRO A 156 -1.76 -2.78 26.83
C PRO A 156 -1.10 -2.77 25.45
N GLU A 157 -0.76 -3.94 24.91
CA GLU A 157 -0.18 -4.12 23.57
C GLU A 157 -1.22 -3.90 22.48
N GLU A 158 -2.44 -4.43 22.63
CA GLU A 158 -3.56 -4.19 21.71
C GLU A 158 -3.94 -2.71 21.67
N ILE A 159 -3.97 -2.05 22.83
CA ILE A 159 -4.20 -0.60 22.93
C ILE A 159 -3.10 0.15 22.19
N ASN A 160 -1.84 -0.23 22.39
CA ASN A 160 -0.72 0.40 21.69
C ASN A 160 -0.78 0.15 20.17
N ASN A 161 -1.25 -1.02 19.76
CA ASN A 161 -1.45 -1.34 18.35
C ASN A 161 -2.52 -0.45 17.72
N MET A 162 -3.66 -0.30 18.40
CA MET A 162 -4.73 0.62 18.00
C MET A 162 -4.22 2.05 17.88
N LEU A 163 -3.48 2.55 18.88
CA LEU A 163 -2.90 3.90 18.85
C LEU A 163 -1.93 4.09 17.67
N ARG A 164 -1.13 3.08 17.31
CA ARG A 164 -0.26 3.14 16.12
C ARG A 164 -1.07 3.27 14.82
N ASN A 165 -2.18 2.53 14.69
CA ASN A 165 -3.07 2.65 13.53
C ASN A 165 -3.71 4.05 13.45
N TYR A 166 -4.16 4.59 14.59
CA TYR A 166 -4.63 5.96 14.67
C TYR A 166 -3.55 6.96 14.25
N GLU A 167 -2.31 6.81 14.74
CA GLU A 167 -1.21 7.72 14.39
C GLU A 167 -0.90 7.70 12.88
N GLN A 168 -0.96 6.52 12.23
CA GLN A 168 -0.76 6.41 10.78
C GLN A 168 -1.84 7.16 10.00
N LEU A 169 -3.10 7.01 10.39
CA LEU A 169 -4.20 7.69 9.71
C LEU A 169 -4.21 9.19 10.00
N SER A 170 -3.86 9.59 11.23
CA SER A 170 -3.65 11.00 11.61
C SER A 170 -2.52 11.64 10.81
N ALA A 171 -1.45 10.91 10.55
CA ALA A 171 -0.33 11.34 9.71
C ALA A 171 -0.76 11.54 8.24
N LEU A 172 -1.56 10.61 7.71
CA LEU A 172 -2.14 10.73 6.38
C LEU A 172 -3.08 11.94 6.30
N HIS A 173 -3.95 12.12 7.29
CA HIS A 173 -4.85 13.26 7.37
C HIS A 173 -4.11 14.61 7.37
N LEU A 174 -3.05 14.74 8.18
CA LEU A 174 -2.23 15.95 8.20
C LEU A 174 -1.54 16.22 6.86
N TRP A 175 -1.11 15.17 6.17
CA TRP A 175 -0.57 15.27 4.81
C TRP A 175 -1.64 15.72 3.81
N LEU A 176 -2.84 15.13 3.85
CA LEU A 176 -3.98 15.50 3.02
C LEU A 176 -4.40 16.95 3.23
N LEU A 177 -4.47 17.43 4.48
CA LEU A 177 -4.78 18.82 4.79
C LEU A 177 -3.81 19.81 4.12
N LYS A 178 -2.50 19.54 4.22
CA LYS A 178 -1.50 20.40 3.58
C LYS A 178 -1.55 20.32 2.06
N ARG A 179 -1.90 19.15 1.53
CA ARG A 179 -2.05 18.92 0.10
C ARG A 179 -3.27 19.67 -0.46
N ALA A 180 -4.41 19.56 0.21
CA ALA A 180 -5.65 20.27 -0.10
C ALA A 180 -5.45 21.79 -0.03
N ALA A 181 -4.77 22.29 1.01
CA ALA A 181 -4.45 23.71 1.16
C ALA A 181 -3.57 24.27 0.04
N ARG A 182 -2.82 23.41 -0.68
CA ARG A 182 -2.01 23.77 -1.85
C ARG A 182 -2.78 23.65 -3.17
N GLY A 183 -4.05 23.25 -3.14
CA GLY A 183 -4.84 22.98 -4.34
C GLY A 183 -4.37 21.77 -5.14
N LEU A 184 -3.62 20.85 -4.52
CA LEU A 184 -3.16 19.63 -5.17
C LEU A 184 -4.26 18.56 -5.14
N ARG A 185 -4.30 17.73 -6.18
CA ARG A 185 -5.27 16.62 -6.29
C ARG A 185 -5.17 15.64 -5.10
N ILE A 186 -6.32 15.27 -4.56
CA ILE A 186 -6.45 14.22 -3.52
C ILE A 186 -6.31 12.84 -4.20
N PRO A 187 -5.59 11.89 -3.60
CA PRO A 187 -5.47 10.55 -4.17
C PRO A 187 -6.81 9.81 -4.24
N GLU A 188 -6.98 8.99 -5.27
CA GLU A 188 -8.18 8.18 -5.47
C GLU A 188 -7.97 6.71 -5.09
N THR A 189 -6.72 6.24 -5.07
CA THR A 189 -6.35 4.87 -4.71
C THR A 189 -5.23 4.81 -3.68
N LEU A 190 -5.06 3.64 -3.07
CA LEU A 190 -4.00 3.40 -2.10
C LEU A 190 -2.59 3.48 -2.73
N ASP A 191 -2.43 2.92 -3.93
CA ASP A 191 -1.16 2.92 -4.65
C ASP A 191 -0.76 4.35 -5.04
N GLU A 192 -1.73 5.13 -5.51
CA GLU A 192 -1.52 6.54 -5.80
C GLU A 192 -1.14 7.33 -4.53
N THR A 193 -1.80 7.06 -3.41
CA THR A 193 -1.47 7.69 -2.12
C THR A 193 -0.02 7.43 -1.73
N THR A 194 0.43 6.19 -1.88
CA THR A 194 1.80 5.78 -1.55
C THR A 194 2.82 6.51 -2.44
N GLU A 195 2.55 6.60 -3.73
CA GLU A 195 3.42 7.29 -4.67
C GLU A 195 3.43 8.80 -4.43
N LEU A 196 2.29 9.42 -4.15
CA LEU A 196 2.20 10.85 -3.85
C LEU A 196 2.89 11.21 -2.52
N VAL A 197 2.80 10.36 -1.50
CA VAL A 197 3.54 10.53 -0.24
C VAL A 197 5.04 10.39 -0.46
N ARG A 198 5.47 9.49 -1.36
CA ARG A 198 6.88 9.32 -1.73
C ARG A 198 7.43 10.55 -2.46
N GLN A 199 6.65 11.13 -3.37
CA GLN A 199 7.01 12.34 -4.11
C GLN A 199 7.05 13.56 -3.20
N ASP A 200 5.97 13.78 -2.45
CA ASP A 200 5.79 14.96 -1.61
C ASP A 200 5.47 14.57 -0.16
N PRO A 201 6.45 14.16 0.67
CA PRO A 201 6.21 13.81 2.07
C PRO A 201 5.88 15.03 2.95
N THR A 202 5.63 16.21 2.37
CA THR A 202 5.42 17.44 3.14
C THR A 202 4.13 17.37 3.94
N GLY A 203 4.24 17.52 5.26
CA GLY A 203 3.09 17.37 6.16
C GLY A 203 2.95 16.00 6.78
N PHE A 204 3.61 14.99 6.21
CA PHE A 204 3.72 13.68 6.84
C PHE A 204 4.78 13.73 7.96
N PRO A 205 4.49 13.30 9.19
CA PRO A 205 5.43 13.27 10.31
C PRO A 205 6.46 12.13 10.17
N THR A 206 7.32 12.22 9.15
CA THR A 206 8.34 11.20 8.79
C THR A 206 9.25 10.81 9.94
N LYS A 207 9.59 11.74 10.85
CA LYS A 207 10.43 11.48 12.02
C LYS A 207 9.83 10.45 12.98
N LYS A 208 8.50 10.39 13.11
CA LYS A 208 7.82 9.45 13.99
C LYS A 208 7.81 8.03 13.43
N PHE A 209 7.65 7.90 12.11
CA PHE A 209 7.50 6.62 11.43
C PHE A 209 8.81 6.06 10.88
N ARG A 210 9.90 6.83 10.90
CA ARG A 210 11.21 6.32 10.51
C ARG A 210 11.58 5.19 11.46
N ALA A 211 11.57 3.96 10.95
CA ALA A 211 12.08 2.81 11.67
C ALA A 211 13.45 3.19 12.24
N LYS A 212 13.62 3.09 13.56
CA LYS A 212 14.96 3.13 14.15
C LYS A 212 15.68 1.94 13.52
N GLN A 213 16.51 2.20 12.52
CA GLN A 213 17.43 1.20 12.02
C GLN A 213 18.15 0.68 13.26
N ARG A 214 17.93 -0.60 13.57
CA ARG A 214 18.58 -1.24 14.70
C ARG A 214 20.05 -1.17 14.34
N ARG A 215 20.75 -0.19 14.93
CA ARG A 215 22.20 -0.17 14.92
C ARG A 215 22.59 -1.39 15.71
N TYR A 216 22.90 -2.45 14.96
CA TYR A 216 23.49 -3.67 15.48
C TYR A 216 24.94 -3.36 15.89
#